data_AF-A0A0E1W7Y4-F1
#
_entry.id   AF-A0A0E1W7Y4-F1
#
_cell.length_a   1.000
_cell.length_b   1.000
_cell.length_c   1.000
_cell.angle_alpha   90.00
_cell.angle_beta   90.00
_cell.angle_gamma   90.00
#
_symmetry.space_group_name_H-M   'P 1'
#
loop_
_entity.id
_entity.type
_entity.pdbx_description
1 polymer ?
#
loop_
_entity_poly.entity_id
_entity_poly.type
_entity_poly.pdbx_seq_one_letter_code
_entity_poly.pdbx_strand_id
1 'polypeptide(L)' 'MAIAIGKLSIVSLVVVVSLAACETVPPDAPARPPAKPEMSPILPSWSTMTWVMGFWKWTGTEWVWIPGHLAPKP' A
#
# COMPACT_ATOMS: atom_id res chain seq x y z
N MET A 1 21.16 -36.49 11.56
CA MET A 1 20.19 -35.45 11.97
C MET A 1 20.82 -34.05 11.79
N ALA A 2 21.24 -33.68 10.58
CA ALA A 2 21.88 -32.38 10.27
C ALA A 2 21.26 -31.69 9.04
N ILE A 3 20.67 -32.48 8.14
CA ILE A 3 20.06 -32.03 6.89
C ILE A 3 18.73 -31.27 7.12
N ALA A 4 17.99 -31.60 8.18
CA ALA A 4 16.74 -30.93 8.53
C ALA A 4 16.95 -29.51 9.08
N ILE A 5 18.07 -29.27 9.78
CA ILE A 5 18.40 -27.98 10.38
C ILE A 5 18.76 -26.95 9.29
N GLY A 6 19.46 -27.39 8.24
CA GLY A 6 19.79 -26.54 7.07
C GLY A 6 18.55 -26.13 6.26
N LYS A 7 17.60 -27.05 6.04
CA LYS A 7 16.35 -26.74 5.31
C LYS A 7 15.43 -25.77 6.06
N LEU A 8 15.27 -25.93 7.37
CA LEU A 8 14.49 -24.98 8.18
C LEU A 8 15.16 -23.59 8.25
N SER A 9 16.49 -23.55 8.28
CA SER A 9 17.24 -22.28 8.33
C SER A 9 17.08 -21.47 7.06
N ILE A 10 17.10 -22.10 5.89
CA ILE A 10 16.91 -21.42 4.59
C ILE A 10 15.48 -20.88 4.47
N VAL A 11 14.47 -21.68 4.84
CA VAL A 11 13.06 -21.24 4.80
C VAL A 11 12.83 -20.06 5.73
N SER A 12 13.39 -20.10 6.94
CA SER A 12 13.34 -18.99 7.90
C SER A 12 13.98 -17.72 7.34
N LEU A 13 15.16 -17.84 6.71
CA LEU A 13 15.86 -16.70 6.12
C LEU A 13 15.05 -16.06 4.98
N VAL A 14 14.45 -16.89 4.11
CA VAL A 14 13.62 -16.42 2.99
C VAL A 14 12.36 -15.70 3.50
N VAL A 15 11.72 -16.22 4.55
CA VAL A 15 10.57 -15.56 5.19
C VAL A 15 11.00 -14.21 5.76
N VAL A 16 12.10 -14.13 6.51
CA VAL A 16 12.58 -12.86 7.11
C VAL A 16 12.91 -11.81 6.03
N VAL A 17 13.57 -12.21 4.93
CA VAL A 17 13.86 -11.30 3.80
C VAL A 17 12.58 -10.79 3.13
N SER A 18 11.55 -11.64 3.02
CA SER A 18 10.27 -11.26 2.41
C SER A 18 9.47 -10.27 3.27
N LEU A 19 9.56 -10.36 4.60
CA LEU A 19 8.92 -9.38 5.50
C LEU A 19 9.67 -8.05 5.56
N ALA A 20 10.99 -8.04 5.34
CA ALA A 20 11.79 -6.81 5.32
C ALA A 20 11.51 -5.92 4.11
N ALA A 21 10.85 -6.44 3.07
CA ALA A 21 10.40 -5.67 1.91
C ALA A 21 9.12 -4.85 2.17
N CYS A 22 8.64 -4.77 3.42
CA CYS A 22 7.54 -3.89 3.79
C CYS A 22 8.04 -2.43 3.79
N GLU A 23 7.92 -1.76 2.64
CA GLU A 23 8.29 -0.36 2.47
C GLU A 23 7.40 0.55 3.33
N THR A 24 7.79 0.77 4.58
CA THR A 24 7.20 1.82 5.42
C THR A 24 7.79 3.17 5.01
N VAL A 25 6.98 4.23 5.10
CA VAL A 25 7.46 5.59 4.87
C VAL A 25 8.58 5.89 5.88
N PRO A 26 9.81 6.25 5.44
CA PRO A 26 10.87 6.60 6.36
C PRO A 26 10.45 7.82 7.20
N PRO A 27 10.84 7.89 8.49
CA PRO A 27 10.48 9.01 9.35
C PRO A 27 11.04 10.35 8.85
N ASP A 28 12.10 10.32 8.04
CA ASP A 28 12.71 11.47 7.37
C ASP A 28 12.00 11.89 6.06
N ALA A 29 10.89 11.23 5.69
CA ALA A 29 10.15 11.63 4.50
C ALA A 29 9.60 13.06 4.66
N PRO A 30 9.68 13.90 3.62
CA PRO A 30 9.10 15.24 3.65
C PRO A 30 7.62 15.18 4.01
N ALA A 31 7.13 16.18 4.75
CA ALA A 31 5.74 16.25 5.17
C ALA A 31 4.81 16.01 3.97
N ARG A 32 3.83 15.11 4.16
CA ARG A 32 2.88 14.76 3.10
C ARG A 32 2.23 16.05 2.57
N PRO A 33 2.25 16.30 1.25
CA PRO A 33 1.56 17.44 0.68
C PRO A 33 0.06 17.41 1.04
N PRO A 34 -0.61 18.57 1.14
CA PRO A 34 -2.06 18.59 1.35
C PRO A 34 -2.76 17.73 0.30
N ALA A 35 -3.76 16.96 0.72
CA ALA A 35 -4.55 16.15 -0.19
C ALA A 35 -5.16 17.07 -1.25
N LYS A 36 -5.01 16.71 -2.52
CA LYS A 36 -5.63 17.47 -3.60
C LYS A 36 -7.15 17.36 -3.46
N PRO A 37 -7.90 18.48 -3.47
CA PRO A 37 -9.34 18.41 -3.47
C PRO A 37 -9.81 17.68 -4.73
N GLU A 38 -10.39 16.50 -4.55
CA GLU A 38 -11.03 15.74 -5.61
C GLU A 38 -12.54 15.81 -5.44
N MET A 39 -13.23 16.16 -6.51
CA MET A 39 -14.69 16.13 -6.56
C MET A 39 -15.12 14.65 -6.59
N SER A 40 -15.78 14.19 -5.53
CA SER A 40 -16.41 12.87 -5.58
C SER A 40 -17.65 12.94 -6.47
N PRO A 41 -17.86 11.95 -7.35
CA PRO A 41 -19.11 11.85 -8.08
C PRO A 41 -20.23 11.47 -7.10
N ILE A 42 -21.39 12.10 -7.27
CA ILE A 42 -22.60 11.73 -6.54
C ILE A 42 -23.11 10.42 -7.14
N LEU A 43 -23.00 9.33 -6.40
CA LEU A 43 -23.47 8.02 -6.84
C LEU A 43 -24.93 7.78 -6.41
N PRO A 44 -25.77 7.17 -7.25
CA PRO A 44 -27.13 6.75 -6.86
C PRO A 44 -27.10 5.72 -5.72
N SER A 45 -28.14 5.68 -4.88
CA SER A 45 -28.16 4.74 -3.72
C SER A 45 -28.19 3.26 -4.12
N TRP A 46 -28.58 2.94 -5.34
CA TRP A 46 -28.60 1.59 -5.91
C TRP A 46 -27.26 1.19 -6.56
N SER A 47 -26.26 2.09 -6.57
CA SER A 47 -24.93 1.81 -7.11
C SER A 47 -24.24 0.67 -6.35
N THR A 48 -23.73 -0.30 -7.10
CA THR A 48 -22.80 -1.33 -6.59
C THR A 48 -21.35 -0.85 -6.50
N MET A 49 -21.11 0.41 -6.88
CA MET A 49 -19.80 1.05 -6.93
C MET A 49 -19.69 2.09 -5.81
N THR A 50 -18.51 2.24 -5.22
CA THR A 50 -18.17 3.27 -4.24
C THR A 50 -17.02 4.13 -4.77
N TRP A 51 -17.03 5.41 -4.43
CA TRP A 51 -15.91 6.29 -4.70
C TRP A 51 -14.80 6.06 -3.68
N VAL A 52 -13.62 5.70 -4.16
CA VAL A 52 -12.40 5.64 -3.39
C VAL A 52 -11.65 6.95 -3.62
N MET A 53 -11.57 7.78 -2.58
CA MET A 53 -10.83 9.06 -2.64
C MET A 53 -9.37 8.83 -3.04
N GLY A 54 -8.83 9.73 -3.86
CA GLY A 54 -7.41 9.73 -4.17
C GLY A 54 -6.54 9.88 -2.92
N PHE A 55 -5.33 9.34 -2.99
CA PHE A 55 -4.40 9.33 -1.87
C PHE A 55 -2.97 9.54 -2.32
N TRP A 56 -2.17 10.10 -1.42
CA TRP A 56 -0.73 10.19 -1.61
C TRP A 56 -0.09 8.82 -1.33
N LYS A 57 0.57 8.27 -2.34
CA LYS A 57 1.42 7.06 -2.21
C LYS A 57 2.87 7.49 -2.12
N TRP A 58 3.57 7.01 -1.09
CA TRP A 58 5.03 7.14 -1.02
C TRP A 58 5.68 6.10 -1.91
N THR A 59 6.62 6.53 -2.76
CA THR A 59 7.33 5.65 -3.71
C THR A 59 8.75 5.30 -3.27
N GLY A 60 9.14 5.68 -2.05
CA GLY A 60 10.52 5.56 -1.57
C GLY A 60 11.34 6.84 -1.76
N THR A 61 11.03 7.63 -2.79
CA THR A 61 11.75 8.89 -3.10
C THR A 61 10.83 10.11 -3.08
N GLU A 62 9.59 9.96 -3.55
CA GLU A 62 8.65 11.07 -3.66
C GLU A 62 7.21 10.67 -3.32
N TRP A 63 6.40 11.68 -3.02
CA TRP A 63 4.95 11.55 -2.89
C TRP A 63 4.32 11.60 -4.28
N VAL A 64 3.67 10.51 -4.68
CA VAL A 64 2.90 10.44 -5.92
C VAL A 64 1.41 10.44 -5.60
N TRP A 65 0.66 11.33 -6.25
CA TRP A 65 -0.78 11.40 -6.10
C TRP A 65 -1.44 10.29 -6.93
N ILE A 66 -2.18 9.41 -6.26
CA ILE A 66 -3.01 8.41 -6.92
C ILE A 66 -4.43 8.97 -6.98
N PRO A 67 -4.98 9.22 -8.18
CA PRO A 67 -6.31 9.79 -8.31
C PRO A 67 -7.39 8.84 -7.80
N GLY A 68 -8.46 9.41 -7.29
CA GLY A 68 -9.63 8.66 -6.86
C GLY A 68 -10.26 7.88 -8.02
N HIS A 69 -10.84 6.73 -7.69
CA HIS A 69 -11.47 5.86 -8.66
C HIS A 69 -12.73 5.22 -8.08
N LEU A 70 -13.53 4.67 -8.99
CA LEU A 70 -14.71 3.91 -8.63
C LEU A 70 -14.32 2.44 -8.44
N ALA A 71 -14.62 1.89 -7.26
CA ALA A 71 -14.39 0.49 -6.94
C ALA A 71 -15.71 -0.22 -6.60
N PRO A 72 -15.84 -1.53 -6.86
CA PRO A 72 -16.97 -2.30 -6.38
C PRO A 72 -17.07 -2.22 -4.85
N LYS A 73 -18.30 -2.19 -4.34
CA LYS A 73 -18.54 -2.29 -2.90
C LYS A 73 -18.05 -3.67 -2.38
N PRO A 74 -17.31 -3.73 -1.25
CA PRO A 74 -16.88 -4.98 -0.64
C PRO A 74 -18.04 -5.81 -0.10
#